data_AF-A0A972A432-F1
#
_entry.id   AF-A0A972A432-F1
#
_cell.length_a   1.000
_cell.length_b   1.000
_cell.length_c   1.000
_cell.angle_alpha   90.00
_cell.angle_beta   90.00
_cell.angle_gamma   90.00
#
_symmetry.space_group_name_H-M   'P 1'
#
loop_
_entity.id
_entity.type
_entity.pdbx_description
1 polymer ?
#
loop_
_entity_poly.entity_id
_entity_poly.type
_entity_poly.pdbx_seq_one_letter_code
_entity_poly.pdbx_strand_id
1 'polypeptide(L)'
;MRKSNTDTLLGKYSDSDFRNKKKTKSAPLMATYEQRYKGNSLAKVVTEKKSVPTLDEKIKQRNFTEEHSKSPIKVHVEIGGNHYLLSATDDMSEARIRKIASVANELLTSTLDNNPGLTNSKAAILALIDCCDQLLSEKEQCNNFRTDLMYYQQQYLLDKQNESKNPTPVELLVSSKGKDNKDE
;
A
#
# COMPACT_ATOMS: atom_id res chain seq x y z
N MET A 1 66.90 8.43 16.88
CA MET A 1 66.05 8.22 18.07
C MET A 1 64.61 8.15 17.62
N ARG A 2 63.91 7.07 18.00
CA ARG A 2 62.49 6.84 17.74
C ARG A 2 61.62 7.64 18.71
N LYS A 3 60.42 8.07 18.27
CA LYS A 3 59.12 7.76 18.91
C LYS A 3 57.97 8.29 18.04
N SER A 4 57.22 7.34 17.49
CA SER A 4 55.94 7.48 16.80
C SER A 4 54.80 7.46 17.82
N ASN A 5 53.84 8.39 17.72
CA ASN A 5 52.56 8.32 18.41
C ASN A 5 51.46 7.96 17.39
N THR A 6 51.18 6.66 17.27
CA THR A 6 49.99 6.14 16.59
C THR A 6 49.21 5.32 17.61
N ASP A 7 48.46 6.01 18.46
CA ASP A 7 47.54 5.40 19.42
C ASP A 7 46.11 5.67 18.93
N THR A 8 45.78 5.04 17.80
CA THR A 8 44.42 5.01 17.26
C THR A 8 43.70 3.79 17.82
N LEU A 9 42.66 4.05 18.60
CA LEU A 9 41.70 3.09 19.18
C LEU A 9 41.00 2.17 18.15
N LEU A 10 41.30 2.35 16.86
CA LEU A 10 40.83 1.59 15.71
C LEU A 10 41.80 0.49 15.24
N GLY A 11 42.90 0.25 15.97
CA GLY A 11 43.83 -0.86 15.69
C GLY A 11 43.41 -2.21 16.28
N LYS A 12 42.40 -2.26 17.18
CA LYS A 12 41.98 -3.50 17.86
C LYS A 12 41.07 -4.43 17.05
N TYR A 13 40.66 -4.01 15.84
CA TYR A 13 39.83 -4.82 14.94
C TYR A 13 40.49 -5.08 13.59
N SER A 14 41.79 -4.78 13.48
CA SER A 14 42.60 -5.00 12.29
C SER A 14 43.73 -5.96 12.65
N ASP A 15 43.39 -7.23 12.87
CA ASP A 15 44.39 -8.30 12.79
C ASP A 15 43.89 -9.40 11.86
N SER A 16 44.20 -9.17 10.59
CA SER A 16 44.38 -10.22 9.61
C SER A 16 45.69 -10.93 9.95
N ASP A 17 45.62 -12.09 10.61
CA ASP A 17 46.67 -13.06 10.39
C ASP A 17 46.18 -14.51 10.30
N PHE A 18 46.69 -15.09 9.23
CA PHE A 18 46.37 -16.36 8.65
C PHE A 18 46.97 -17.55 9.44
N ARG A 19 46.27 -18.69 9.31
CA ARG A 19 46.81 -20.03 9.00
C ARG A 19 47.36 -20.92 10.14
N ASN A 20 46.75 -22.10 10.12
CA ASN A 20 47.27 -23.44 10.41
C ASN A 20 47.21 -23.94 11.85
N LYS A 21 46.17 -24.74 12.14
CA LYS A 21 46.39 -26.06 12.74
C LYS A 21 45.34 -27.07 12.24
N LYS A 22 45.87 -28.18 11.73
CA LYS A 22 45.20 -29.25 10.99
C LYS A 22 44.24 -30.06 11.87
N LYS A 23 43.26 -30.66 11.19
CA LYS A 23 42.37 -31.73 11.67
C LYS A 23 43.18 -32.90 12.25
N THR A 24 42.86 -33.32 13.47
CA THR A 24 43.06 -34.69 13.96
C THR A 24 41.79 -35.16 14.65
N LYS A 25 41.19 -36.22 14.07
CA LYS A 25 40.13 -37.01 14.69
C LYS A 25 40.76 -37.93 15.74
N SER A 26 40.45 -37.74 17.02
CA SER A 26 40.46 -38.82 18.04
C SER A 26 39.74 -38.35 19.30
N ALA A 27 38.51 -38.83 19.52
CA ALA A 27 37.89 -38.88 20.84
C ALA A 27 38.25 -40.24 21.50
N PRO A 28 38.06 -40.46 22.81
CA PRO A 28 37.88 -39.53 23.94
C PRO A 28 38.78 -39.86 25.16
N LEU A 29 38.80 -38.99 26.19
CA LEU A 29 39.08 -39.40 27.57
C LEU A 29 37.93 -38.88 28.45
N MET A 30 37.12 -39.81 28.92
CA MET A 30 35.96 -39.58 29.79
C MET A 30 36.39 -38.90 31.08
N ALA A 31 35.89 -37.69 31.35
CA ALA A 31 35.83 -37.14 32.69
C ALA A 31 34.41 -37.35 33.22
N THR A 32 34.25 -38.38 34.06
CA THR A 32 33.09 -38.58 34.92
C THR A 32 33.22 -37.67 36.14
N TYR A 33 32.20 -36.87 36.49
CA TYR A 33 31.56 -36.92 37.82
C TYR A 33 30.37 -35.96 37.97
N GLU A 34 29.23 -36.57 38.29
CA GLU A 34 28.06 -36.16 39.09
C GLU A 34 27.35 -34.80 38.90
N GLN A 35 26.22 -34.86 38.21
CA GLN A 35 25.13 -33.90 38.32
C GLN A 35 24.17 -34.30 39.46
N ARG A 36 24.21 -33.57 40.59
CA ARG A 36 23.22 -33.73 41.67
C ARG A 36 21.89 -33.11 41.27
N TYR A 37 20.94 -33.93 40.84
CA TYR A 37 19.52 -33.54 40.77
C TYR A 37 18.72 -34.34 41.79
N LYS A 38 18.20 -33.63 42.81
CA LYS A 38 17.21 -34.18 43.74
C LYS A 38 15.91 -34.41 42.98
N GLY A 39 15.44 -35.64 42.97
CA GLY A 39 14.25 -36.05 42.23
C GLY A 39 12.94 -35.51 42.81
N ASN A 40 11.93 -35.49 41.94
CA ASN A 40 10.65 -36.17 42.12
C ASN A 40 10.00 -36.33 40.73
N SER A 41 10.31 -37.43 40.05
CA SER A 41 9.67 -37.80 38.77
C SER A 41 8.40 -38.61 39.02
N LEU A 42 7.28 -37.91 39.21
CA LEU A 42 5.93 -38.48 39.15
C LEU A 42 5.22 -37.99 37.88
N ALA A 43 5.84 -38.22 36.72
CA ALA A 43 5.13 -38.18 35.45
C ALA A 43 5.12 -39.60 34.90
N LYS A 44 3.99 -40.29 35.07
CA LYS A 44 3.65 -41.43 34.23
C LYS A 44 3.76 -40.93 32.79
N VAL A 45 4.80 -41.34 32.08
CA VAL A 45 4.85 -41.21 30.63
C VAL A 45 3.86 -42.24 30.08
N VAL A 46 2.59 -41.86 30.07
CA VAL A 46 1.60 -42.49 29.19
C VAL A 46 2.02 -42.05 27.79
N THR A 47 2.86 -42.86 27.16
CA THR A 47 3.08 -42.78 25.72
C THR A 47 1.80 -43.28 25.06
N GLU A 48 0.78 -42.43 24.98
CA GLU A 48 -0.20 -42.59 23.92
C GLU A 48 0.59 -42.53 22.61
N LYS A 49 0.64 -43.66 21.91
CA LYS A 49 1.21 -43.75 20.57
C LYS A 49 0.50 -42.69 19.75
N LYS A 50 1.19 -41.60 19.39
CA LYS A 50 0.74 -40.72 18.31
C LYS A 50 0.41 -41.62 17.13
N SER A 51 -0.86 -41.70 16.76
CA SER A 51 -1.30 -42.45 15.58
C SER A 51 -0.46 -41.97 14.41
N VAL A 52 0.16 -42.92 13.70
CA VAL A 52 0.86 -42.60 12.46
C VAL A 52 -0.22 -42.03 11.53
N PRO A 53 -0.12 -40.76 11.12
CA PRO A 53 -1.16 -40.16 10.29
C PRO A 53 -1.27 -40.98 9.01
N THR A 54 -2.49 -41.38 8.69
CA THR A 54 -2.79 -42.19 7.51
C THR A 54 -2.44 -41.41 6.25
N LEU A 55 -2.19 -42.11 5.14
CA LEU A 55 -1.87 -41.46 3.86
C LEU A 55 -2.96 -40.45 3.47
N ASP A 56 -4.23 -40.76 3.75
CA ASP A 56 -5.37 -39.88 3.48
C ASP A 56 -5.35 -38.60 4.32
N GLU A 57 -4.93 -38.66 5.58
CA GLU A 57 -4.73 -37.47 6.43
C GLU A 57 -3.58 -36.61 5.92
N LYS A 58 -2.49 -37.22 5.45
CA LYS A 58 -1.37 -36.50 4.83
C LYS A 58 -1.75 -35.86 3.50
N ILE A 59 -2.61 -36.51 2.71
CA ILE A 59 -3.12 -35.97 1.44
C ILE A 59 -4.06 -34.79 1.72
N LYS A 60 -4.96 -34.91 2.71
CA LYS A 60 -5.83 -33.80 3.12
C LYS A 60 -5.04 -32.62 3.68
N GLN A 61 -4.00 -32.85 4.48
CA GLN A 61 -3.14 -31.78 4.99
C GLN A 61 -2.33 -31.09 3.89
N ARG A 62 -1.90 -31.80 2.84
CA ARG A 62 -1.28 -31.15 1.68
C ARG A 62 -2.28 -30.25 0.94
N ASN A 63 -3.45 -30.77 0.64
CA ASN A 63 -4.44 -30.07 -0.17
C ASN A 63 -5.12 -28.91 0.59
N PHE A 64 -5.18 -28.95 1.92
CA PHE A 64 -5.75 -27.87 2.74
C PHE A 64 -4.88 -26.60 2.77
N THR A 65 -3.64 -26.66 2.29
CA THR A 65 -2.72 -25.51 2.27
C THR A 65 -2.86 -24.67 0.99
N GLU A 66 -3.59 -25.14 -0.02
CA GLU A 66 -3.67 -24.50 -1.34
C GLU A 66 -4.88 -23.57 -1.51
N GLU A 67 -5.86 -23.64 -0.59
CA GLU A 67 -7.09 -22.84 -0.66
C GLU A 67 -7.13 -21.80 0.48
N HIS A 68 -7.04 -20.52 0.11
CA HIS A 68 -7.21 -19.32 0.96
C HIS A 68 -6.02 -18.84 1.81
N SER A 69 -4.95 -18.42 1.14
CA SER A 69 -4.46 -17.04 1.38
C SER A 69 -3.75 -16.54 0.13
N LYS A 70 -4.43 -15.70 -0.66
CA LYS A 70 -3.72 -14.83 -1.61
C LYS A 70 -2.78 -13.99 -0.74
N SER A 71 -1.51 -14.35 -0.72
CA SER A 71 -0.51 -13.54 -0.03
C SER A 71 -0.60 -12.12 -0.59
N PRO A 72 -0.54 -11.08 0.27
CA PRO A 72 -0.67 -9.71 -0.18
C PRO A 72 0.41 -9.43 -1.22
N ILE A 73 0.00 -8.99 -2.41
CA ILE A 73 0.92 -8.67 -3.49
C ILE A 73 1.74 -7.47 -3.02
N LYS A 74 3.06 -7.64 -2.95
CA LYS A 74 3.98 -6.58 -2.51
C LYS A 74 4.50 -5.81 -3.72
N VAL A 75 4.38 -4.50 -3.66
CA VAL A 75 4.78 -3.56 -4.71
C VAL A 75 5.96 -2.75 -4.19
N HIS A 76 7.06 -2.76 -4.92
CA HIS A 76 8.22 -1.92 -4.65
C HIS A 76 8.04 -0.59 -5.36
N VAL A 77 8.25 0.51 -4.62
CA VAL A 77 8.09 1.85 -5.17
C VAL A 77 9.11 2.80 -4.60
N GLU A 78 9.56 3.77 -5.40
CA GLU A 78 10.50 4.80 -4.98
C GLU A 78 9.77 6.12 -4.79
N ILE A 79 9.93 6.75 -3.61
CA ILE A 79 9.37 8.07 -3.31
C ILE A 79 10.47 8.94 -2.69
N GLY A 80 10.78 10.09 -3.30
CA GLY A 80 11.78 11.05 -2.82
C GLY A 80 13.18 10.46 -2.63
N GLY A 81 13.57 9.51 -3.50
CA GLY A 81 14.85 8.79 -3.43
C GLY A 81 14.91 7.66 -2.39
N ASN A 82 13.79 7.34 -1.73
CA ASN A 82 13.69 6.22 -0.79
C ASN A 82 12.81 5.10 -1.37
N HIS A 83 13.20 3.84 -1.14
CA HIS A 83 12.43 2.68 -1.58
C HIS A 83 11.47 2.19 -0.49
N TYR A 84 10.20 2.06 -0.86
CA TYR A 84 9.11 1.58 -0.02
C TYR A 84 8.55 0.25 -0.55
N LEU A 85 8.09 -0.59 0.37
CA LEU A 85 7.41 -1.85 0.09
C LEU A 85 5.96 -1.72 0.53
N LEU A 86 5.04 -1.61 -0.42
CA LEU A 86 3.62 -1.41 -0.17
C LEU A 86 2.85 -2.68 -0.52
N SER A 87 1.89 -3.05 0.32
CA SER A 87 1.00 -4.19 0.03
C SER A 87 -0.20 -3.71 -0.77
N ALA A 88 -0.46 -4.32 -1.91
CA ALA A 88 -1.68 -4.13 -2.67
C ALA A 88 -2.84 -4.83 -1.96
N THR A 89 -3.95 -4.11 -1.82
CA THR A 89 -5.23 -4.60 -1.30
C THR A 89 -6.25 -4.64 -2.44
N ASP A 90 -7.44 -5.21 -2.22
CA ASP A 90 -8.48 -5.30 -3.25
C ASP A 90 -8.90 -3.91 -3.79
N ASP A 91 -8.84 -2.86 -2.97
CA ASP A 91 -9.15 -1.48 -3.35
C ASP A 91 -7.97 -0.74 -4.03
N MET A 92 -6.75 -1.27 -3.91
CA MET A 92 -5.50 -0.61 -4.33
C MET A 92 -4.69 -1.56 -5.20
N SER A 93 -4.96 -1.51 -6.51
CA SER A 93 -4.19 -2.26 -7.49
C SER A 93 -2.74 -1.78 -7.56
N GLU A 94 -1.84 -2.67 -7.99
CA GLU A 94 -0.43 -2.34 -8.21
C GLU A 94 -0.24 -1.12 -9.12
N ALA A 95 -1.00 -1.06 -10.22
CA ALA A 95 -0.96 0.06 -11.15
C ALA A 95 -1.34 1.39 -10.47
N ARG A 96 -2.34 1.36 -9.57
CA ARG A 96 -2.76 2.54 -8.80
C ARG A 96 -1.67 2.98 -7.83
N ILE A 97 -1.03 2.04 -7.14
CA ILE A 97 0.07 2.32 -6.21
C ILE A 97 1.25 2.99 -6.93
N ARG A 98 1.67 2.46 -8.08
CA ARG A 98 2.76 3.06 -8.88
C ARG A 98 2.43 4.46 -9.35
N LYS A 99 1.17 4.70 -9.79
CA LYS A 99 0.71 6.04 -10.17
C LYS A 99 0.77 7.03 -9.01
N ILE A 100 0.27 6.63 -7.84
CA ILE A 100 0.29 7.48 -6.63
C ILE A 100 1.72 7.89 -6.28
N ALA A 101 2.67 6.96 -6.37
CA ALA A 101 4.06 7.30 -6.09
C ALA A 101 4.70 8.22 -7.13
N SER A 102 4.34 8.09 -8.42
CA SER A 102 4.76 9.06 -9.45
C SER A 102 4.28 10.46 -9.10
N VAL A 103 2.98 10.60 -8.78
CA VAL A 103 2.38 11.89 -8.38
C VAL A 103 3.03 12.43 -7.11
N ALA A 104 3.29 11.56 -6.12
CA ALA A 104 3.98 11.97 -4.89
C ALA A 104 5.41 12.46 -5.17
N ASN A 105 6.13 11.85 -6.11
CA ASN A 105 7.45 12.31 -6.53
C ASN A 105 7.40 13.65 -7.27
N GLU A 106 6.45 13.81 -8.18
CA GLU A 106 6.25 15.06 -8.92
C GLU A 106 5.94 16.22 -7.97
N LEU A 107 5.05 16.00 -7.00
CA LEU A 107 4.75 17.00 -5.98
C LEU A 107 5.97 17.31 -5.11
N LEU A 108 6.66 16.29 -4.60
CA LEU A 108 7.83 16.47 -3.73
C LEU A 108 8.98 17.19 -4.46
N THR A 109 9.24 16.85 -5.72
CA THR A 109 10.25 17.55 -6.53
C THR A 109 9.85 19.01 -6.76
N SER A 110 8.58 19.27 -7.11
CA SER A 110 8.10 20.65 -7.27
C SER A 110 8.22 21.48 -5.98
N THR A 111 7.94 20.89 -4.81
CA THR A 111 8.02 21.63 -3.54
C THR A 111 9.46 21.89 -3.13
N LEU A 112 10.39 20.97 -3.41
CA LEU A 112 11.82 21.18 -3.22
C LEU A 112 12.38 22.25 -4.15
N ASP A 113 11.98 22.24 -5.43
CA ASP A 113 12.41 23.23 -6.42
C ASP A 113 11.90 24.64 -6.06
N ASN A 114 10.68 24.75 -5.53
CA ASN A 114 10.10 26.01 -5.07
C ASN A 114 10.70 26.49 -3.74
N ASN A 115 11.24 25.58 -2.91
CA ASN A 115 11.78 25.89 -1.58
C ASN A 115 13.19 25.30 -1.40
N PRO A 116 14.20 25.81 -2.14
CA PRO A 116 15.56 25.30 -2.05
C PRO A 116 16.14 25.59 -0.67
N GLY A 117 16.37 24.53 0.13
CA GLY A 117 16.88 24.62 1.49
C GLY A 117 15.98 23.99 2.56
N LEU A 118 14.78 23.56 2.18
CA LEU A 118 13.96 22.72 3.05
C LEU A 118 14.52 21.29 3.14
N THR A 119 14.45 20.69 4.33
CA THR A 119 14.75 19.26 4.49
C THR A 119 13.64 18.42 3.86
N ASN A 120 13.98 17.26 3.29
CA ASN A 120 13.02 16.37 2.61
C ASN A 120 11.78 16.06 3.47
N SER A 121 11.94 15.91 4.78
CA SER A 121 10.81 15.69 5.71
C SER A 121 9.81 16.86 5.73
N LYS A 122 10.30 18.10 5.73
CA LYS A 122 9.45 19.30 5.73
C LYS A 122 8.82 19.50 4.35
N ALA A 123 9.58 19.24 3.28
CA ALA A 123 9.09 19.33 1.91
C ALA A 123 7.97 18.31 1.64
N ALA A 124 8.09 17.09 2.18
CA ALA A 124 7.05 16.07 2.11
C ALA A 124 5.76 16.50 2.84
N ILE A 125 5.88 17.17 4.00
CA ILE A 125 4.71 17.70 4.73
C ILE A 125 4.03 18.81 3.92
N LEU A 126 4.79 19.73 3.34
CA LEU A 126 4.22 20.78 2.48
C LEU A 126 3.55 20.20 1.24
N ALA A 127 4.20 19.26 0.55
CA ALA A 127 3.63 18.56 -0.60
C ALA A 127 2.33 17.83 -0.25
N LEU A 128 2.23 17.28 0.96
CA LEU A 128 1.00 16.65 1.45
C LEU A 128 -0.11 17.69 1.69
N ILE A 129 0.21 18.84 2.25
CA ILE A 129 -0.77 19.93 2.45
C ILE A 129 -1.29 20.42 1.10
N ASP A 130 -0.40 20.66 0.14
CA ASP A 130 -0.77 21.09 -1.22
C ASP A 130 -1.65 20.04 -1.91
N CYS A 131 -1.33 18.75 -1.76
CA CYS A 131 -2.14 17.65 -2.29
C CYS A 131 -3.54 17.61 -1.66
N CYS A 132 -3.65 17.84 -0.35
CA CYS A 132 -4.94 17.91 0.33
C CYS A 132 -5.79 19.09 -0.15
N ASP A 133 -5.17 20.26 -0.38
CA ASP A 133 -5.86 21.43 -0.92
C ASP A 133 -6.37 21.19 -2.35
N GLN A 134 -5.53 20.62 -3.21
CA GLN A 134 -5.93 20.20 -4.56
C GLN A 134 -7.10 19.22 -4.53
N LEU A 135 -7.06 18.22 -3.65
CA LEU A 135 -8.15 17.26 -3.50
C LEU A 135 -9.46 17.91 -3.05
N LEU A 136 -9.39 18.90 -2.15
CA LEU A 136 -10.56 19.67 -1.74
C LEU A 136 -11.15 20.46 -2.92
N SER A 137 -10.30 21.15 -3.68
CA SER A 137 -10.72 21.89 -4.88
C SER A 137 -11.36 20.97 -5.94
N GLU A 138 -10.74 19.83 -6.23
CA GLU A 138 -11.28 18.85 -7.19
C GLU A 138 -12.62 18.28 -6.72
N LYS A 139 -12.77 18.04 -5.42
CA LYS A 139 -14.02 17.57 -4.83
C LYS A 139 -15.13 18.60 -4.97
N GLU A 140 -14.84 19.87 -4.76
CA GLU A 140 -15.78 20.97 -4.97
C GLU A 140 -16.19 21.07 -6.45
N GLN A 141 -15.23 21.00 -7.37
CA GLN A 141 -15.50 21.00 -8.82
C GLN A 141 -16.35 19.80 -9.23
N CYS A 142 -16.05 18.59 -8.74
CA CYS A 142 -16.87 17.40 -9.00
C CYS A 142 -18.31 17.56 -8.47
N ASN A 143 -18.48 18.19 -7.31
CA ASN A 143 -19.82 18.46 -6.76
C ASN A 143 -20.58 19.48 -7.63
N ASN A 144 -19.91 20.54 -8.10
CA ASN A 144 -20.51 21.53 -8.99
C ASN A 144 -20.93 20.89 -10.32
N PHE A 145 -20.06 20.08 -10.94
CA PHE A 145 -20.44 19.38 -12.18
C PHE A 145 -21.59 18.40 -11.96
N ARG A 146 -21.68 17.77 -10.79
CA ARG A 146 -22.80 16.89 -10.45
C ARG A 146 -24.11 17.67 -10.34
N THR A 147 -24.10 18.87 -9.75
CA THR A 147 -25.29 19.73 -9.70
C THR A 147 -25.67 20.20 -11.09
N ASP A 148 -24.70 20.63 -11.91
CA ASP A 148 -24.95 21.09 -13.27
C ASP A 148 -25.56 19.98 -14.14
N LEU A 149 -25.00 18.77 -14.08
CA LEU A 149 -25.56 17.61 -14.77
C LEU A 149 -26.99 17.29 -14.30
N MET A 150 -27.29 17.44 -13.02
CA MET A 150 -28.64 17.27 -12.50
C MET A 150 -29.60 18.32 -13.05
N TYR A 151 -29.18 19.59 -13.11
CA TYR A 151 -29.97 20.67 -13.71
C TYR A 151 -30.24 20.40 -15.20
N TYR A 152 -29.23 20.03 -15.97
CA TYR A 152 -29.40 19.69 -17.39
C TYR A 152 -30.29 18.46 -17.60
N GLN A 153 -30.15 17.43 -16.75
CA GLN A 153 -31.02 16.26 -16.80
C GLN A 153 -32.48 16.62 -16.51
N GLN A 154 -32.74 17.48 -15.53
CA GLN A 154 -34.09 17.94 -15.21
C GLN A 154 -34.68 18.78 -16.35
N GLN A 155 -33.89 19.68 -16.93
CA GLN A 155 -34.31 20.49 -18.07
C GLN A 155 -34.66 19.61 -19.28
N TYR A 156 -33.81 18.63 -19.59
CA TYR A 156 -34.07 17.66 -20.66
C TYR A 156 -35.38 16.87 -20.46
N LEU A 157 -35.69 16.48 -19.21
CA LEU A 157 -36.95 15.79 -18.90
C LEU A 157 -38.17 16.71 -19.06
N LEU A 158 -38.05 18.00 -18.71
CA LEU A 158 -39.12 18.98 -18.90
C LEU A 158 -39.36 19.26 -20.39
N ASP A 159 -38.30 19.42 -21.18
CA ASP A 159 -38.39 19.65 -22.62
C ASP A 159 -39.06 18.47 -23.33
N LYS A 160 -38.67 17.23 -22.98
CA LYS A 160 -39.37 16.02 -23.45
C LYS A 160 -40.85 15.97 -23.09
N GLN A 161 -41.21 16.42 -21.89
CA GLN A 161 -42.62 16.47 -21.48
C GLN A 161 -43.40 17.55 -22.25
N ASN A 162 -42.77 18.68 -22.55
CA ASN A 162 -43.39 19.78 -23.30
C ASN A 162 -43.61 19.42 -24.77
N GLU A 163 -42.69 18.68 -25.40
CA GLU A 163 -42.89 18.14 -26.76
C GLU A 163 -44.06 17.15 -26.86
N SER A 164 -44.40 16.47 -25.76
CA SER A 164 -45.49 15.47 -25.72
C SER A 164 -46.87 16.04 -25.35
N LYS A 165 -46.95 17.30 -24.89
CA LYS A 165 -48.21 17.93 -24.52
C LYS A 165 -48.81 18.64 -25.72
N ASN A 166 -50.02 18.22 -26.11
CA ASN A 166 -50.86 19.01 -27.01
C ASN A 166 -50.98 20.45 -26.47
N PRO A 167 -50.93 21.48 -27.33
CA PRO A 167 -50.96 22.87 -26.90
C PRO A 167 -52.19 23.12 -26.03
N THR A 168 -51.98 23.86 -24.95
CA THR A 168 -53.07 24.23 -24.05
C THR A 168 -54.12 25.06 -24.80
N PRO A 169 -55.40 25.03 -24.40
CA PRO A 169 -56.46 25.78 -25.08
C PRO A 169 -56.15 27.29 -25.21
N VAL A 170 -55.35 27.85 -24.30
CA VAL A 170 -54.89 29.24 -24.35
C VAL A 170 -53.83 29.47 -25.44
N GLU A 171 -52.91 28.53 -25.68
CA GLU A 171 -51.92 28.61 -26.75
C GLU A 171 -52.57 28.46 -28.15
N LEU A 172 -53.65 27.68 -28.24
CA LEU A 172 -54.46 27.59 -29.46
C LEU A 172 -55.16 28.91 -29.79
N LEU A 173 -55.66 29.64 -28.77
CA LEU A 173 -56.29 30.96 -28.96
C LEU A 173 -55.30 32.06 -29.38
N VAL A 174 -54.04 31.97 -28.96
CA VAL A 174 -52.99 32.92 -29.35
C VAL A 174 -52.50 32.64 -30.77
N SER A 175 -52.31 31.37 -31.11
CA SER A 175 -51.87 30.97 -32.46
C SER A 175 -52.93 31.18 -33.55
N SER A 176 -54.23 31.14 -33.20
CA SER A 176 -55.31 31.47 -34.13
C SER A 176 -55.39 32.98 -34.42
N LYS A 177 -55.24 33.85 -33.41
CA LYS A 177 -55.27 35.30 -33.59
C LYS A 177 -54.12 35.88 -34.42
N GLY A 178 -53.00 35.16 -34.55
CA GLY A 178 -51.84 35.61 -35.32
C GLY A 178 -51.92 35.31 -36.83
N LYS A 179 -52.88 34.50 -37.28
CA LYS A 179 -53.03 34.14 -38.70
C LYS A 179 -53.98 35.04 -39.48
N ASP A 180 -54.89 35.73 -38.79
CA ASP A 180 -55.93 36.54 -39.45
C ASP A 180 -55.45 37.94 -39.90
N ASN A 181 -54.19 38.32 -39.62
CA ASN A 181 -53.62 39.65 -39.95
C ASN A 181 -52.53 39.62 -41.04
N LYS A 182 -52.43 38.55 -41.85
CA LYS A 182 -51.42 38.45 -42.92
C LYS A 182 -51.96 38.43 -44.35
N ASP A 183 -53.28 38.51 -44.51
CA ASP A 183 -53.94 38.57 -45.81
C ASP A 183 -54.78 39.85 -45.94
N GLU A 184 -54.14 41.03 -45.85
CA GLU A 184 -54.62 42.29 -46.44
C GLU A 184 -53.46 43.07 -47.07
#